data_AF-A0A7S4J5L2-F1
#
_entry.id   AF-A0A7S4J5L2-F1
#
_cell.length_a   1.000
_cell.length_b   1.000
_cell.length_c   1.000
_cell.angle_alpha   90.00
_cell.angle_beta   90.00
_cell.angle_gamma   90.00
#
_symmetry.space_group_name_H-M   'P 1'
#
loop_
_entity.id
_entity.type
_entity.pdbx_description
1 polymer ?
#
loop_
_entity_poly.entity_id
_entity_poly.type
_entity_poly.pdbx_seq_one_letter_code
_entity_poly.pdbx_strand_id
1 'polypeptide(L)'
;MPFIVTVGLVLGAFAQMYHIDATTSSSCAESSSESSSELTFCQMDEAFLKIYAMFVSGGVDEEAFTASTTAAWLTALFALLVVLLLLTVLIAIVTDSYVDVRKQSEVVFWWHRFNFVFEIDAMRNFLLCRGSYQKELRSRSVEEESLRDSGRIMFDIMRLEFGDPNDVAVYEDRKDAQRRWRGSSFFFSDAQDLEPSWIKRALLFLILPMWFLAGLITMGFLWPPQVREFLLCPSIPDKPARGKESTSDLEHWETSQIRAEAIESLSPQEVANAVRSKLEDDLQEMKHDLKKLLQEKSAQDNTVLPGLEEKTHYDLSTSEEKFHDELKTPREIKALNVTAV
;
A
#
# COMPACT_ATOMS: atom_id res chain seq x y z
N MET A 1 13.69 -14.93 9.70
CA MET A 1 14.74 -15.86 10.18
C MET A 1 14.38 -16.55 11.50
N PRO A 2 13.91 -15.88 12.59
CA PRO A 2 13.69 -16.56 13.87
C PRO A 2 12.62 -17.68 13.81
N PHE A 3 11.55 -17.47 13.04
CA PHE A 3 10.45 -18.44 12.90
C PHE A 3 10.89 -19.81 12.34
N ILE A 4 11.71 -19.81 11.28
CA ILE A 4 12.16 -21.07 10.66
C ILE A 4 13.00 -21.88 11.64
N VAL A 5 13.84 -21.21 12.44
CA VAL A 5 14.66 -21.86 13.46
C VAL A 5 13.80 -22.44 14.57
N THR A 6 12.81 -21.69 15.07
CA THR A 6 11.92 -22.20 16.13
C THR A 6 11.07 -23.37 15.65
N VAL A 7 10.51 -23.30 14.43
CA VAL A 7 9.76 -24.41 13.84
C VAL A 7 10.66 -25.63 13.66
N GLY A 8 11.86 -25.45 13.11
CA GLY A 8 12.83 -26.53 12.94
C GLY A 8 13.21 -27.22 14.26
N LEU A 9 13.44 -26.44 15.33
CA LEU A 9 13.75 -26.99 16.66
C LEU A 9 12.57 -27.77 17.26
N VAL A 10 11.35 -27.23 17.15
CA VAL A 10 10.14 -27.89 17.65
C VAL A 10 9.88 -29.18 16.88
N LEU A 11 9.91 -29.14 15.54
CA LEU A 11 9.75 -30.35 14.71
C LEU A 11 10.84 -31.39 15.00
N GLY A 12 12.10 -30.95 15.19
CA GLY A 12 13.20 -31.82 15.57
C GLY A 12 13.00 -32.50 16.93
N ALA A 13 12.49 -31.77 17.93
CA ALA A 13 12.18 -32.33 19.25
C ALA A 13 11.08 -33.40 19.18
N PHE A 14 9.98 -33.12 18.46
CA PHE A 14 8.93 -34.12 18.24
C PHE A 14 9.44 -35.32 17.44
N ALA A 15 10.28 -35.11 16.42
CA ALA A 15 10.90 -36.20 15.68
C ALA A 15 11.71 -37.14 16.56
N GLN A 16 12.48 -36.60 17.51
CA GLN A 16 13.19 -37.42 18.49
C GLN A 16 12.22 -38.19 19.39
N MET A 17 11.13 -37.56 19.84
CA MET A 17 10.13 -38.23 20.68
C MET A 17 9.45 -39.40 19.95
N TYR A 18 9.04 -39.22 18.69
CA TYR A 18 8.44 -40.29 17.90
C TYR A 18 9.41 -41.42 17.58
N HIS A 19 10.68 -41.10 17.31
CA HIS A 19 11.72 -42.11 17.12
C HIS A 19 11.95 -42.95 18.39
N ILE A 20 11.96 -42.31 19.57
CA ILE A 20 12.10 -43.02 20.86
C ILE A 20 10.88 -43.92 21.13
N ASP A 21 9.66 -43.44 20.87
CA ASP A 21 8.44 -44.25 21.05
C ASP A 21 8.44 -45.47 20.11
N ALA A 22 8.78 -45.28 18.84
CA ALA A 22 8.84 -46.35 17.82
C ALA A 22 9.92 -47.40 18.09
N THR A 23 11.08 -46.99 18.61
CA THR A 23 12.15 -47.92 19.00
C THR A 23 11.80 -48.70 20.26
N THR A 24 10.98 -48.12 21.15
CA THR A 24 10.55 -48.78 22.40
C THR A 24 9.41 -49.78 22.16
N SER A 25 8.52 -49.51 21.19
CA SER A 25 7.34 -50.34 20.90
C SER A 25 7.63 -51.64 20.13
N SER A 26 8.91 -52.00 19.89
CA SER A 26 9.36 -53.15 19.08
C SER A 26 8.89 -53.16 17.61
N SER A 27 8.20 -52.12 17.15
CA SER A 27 7.65 -52.00 15.79
C SER A 27 8.72 -51.97 14.69
N CYS A 28 9.97 -51.66 15.04
CA CYS A 28 11.10 -51.62 14.10
C CYS A 28 11.77 -52.98 13.84
N ALA A 29 11.40 -54.05 14.56
CA ALA A 29 12.07 -55.34 14.44
C ALA A 29 11.44 -56.27 13.37
N GLU A 30 10.19 -56.05 12.97
CA GLU A 30 9.42 -57.00 12.14
C GLU A 30 9.27 -56.61 10.65
N SER A 31 9.69 -55.42 10.22
CA SER A 31 9.39 -54.88 8.88
C SER A 31 10.27 -55.38 7.73
N SER A 32 11.03 -56.48 7.90
CA SER A 32 11.94 -57.00 6.86
C SER A 32 11.28 -57.73 5.69
N SER A 33 9.96 -57.95 5.68
CA SER A 33 9.27 -58.71 4.64
C SER A 33 8.19 -57.90 3.91
N GLU A 34 8.61 -57.33 2.77
CA GLU A 34 7.85 -56.99 1.57
C GLU A 34 6.56 -56.14 1.64
N SER A 35 6.75 -54.87 1.25
CA SER A 35 5.98 -54.15 0.19
C SER A 35 4.74 -53.33 0.52
N SER A 36 4.28 -53.24 1.76
CA SER A 36 3.38 -52.15 2.15
C SER A 36 4.20 -51.03 2.75
N SER A 37 4.34 -49.92 2.01
CA SER A 37 5.04 -48.68 2.41
C SER A 37 4.33 -47.94 3.55
N GLU A 38 4.02 -48.65 4.63
CA GLU A 38 3.55 -48.06 5.87
C GLU A 38 4.79 -47.47 6.55
N LEU A 39 4.99 -46.17 6.31
CA LEU A 39 6.15 -45.40 6.77
C LEU A 39 6.34 -45.57 8.29
N THR A 40 7.34 -46.33 8.70
CA THR A 40 7.69 -46.53 10.11
C THR A 40 8.69 -45.45 10.56
N PHE A 41 8.64 -45.03 11.83
CA PHE A 41 9.51 -43.97 12.38
C PHE A 41 10.90 -44.48 12.81
N CYS A 42 11.43 -45.49 12.13
CA CYS A 42 12.62 -46.22 12.57
C CYS A 42 13.94 -45.52 12.22
N GLN A 43 13.94 -44.64 11.20
CA GLN A 43 15.05 -43.76 10.91
C GLN A 43 14.70 -42.32 11.26
N MET A 44 15.67 -41.59 11.81
CA MET A 44 15.45 -40.23 12.32
C MET A 44 15.13 -39.22 11.20
N ASP A 45 15.69 -39.39 10.01
CA ASP A 45 15.44 -38.59 8.82
C ASP A 45 14.03 -38.83 8.25
N GLU A 46 13.59 -40.09 8.18
CA GLU A 46 12.22 -40.45 7.81
C GLU A 46 11.21 -39.91 8.83
N ALA A 47 11.52 -40.01 10.13
CA ALA A 47 10.67 -39.46 11.19
C ALA A 47 10.54 -37.93 11.07
N PHE A 48 11.64 -37.23 10.80
CA PHE A 48 11.61 -35.78 10.59
C PHE A 48 10.79 -35.39 9.36
N LEU A 49 11.00 -36.05 8.22
CA LEU A 49 10.24 -35.79 7.00
C LEU A 49 8.75 -36.07 7.18
N LYS A 50 8.39 -37.14 7.89
CA LYS A 50 7.00 -37.51 8.15
C LYS A 50 6.29 -36.49 9.05
N ILE A 51 6.96 -36.00 10.10
CA ILE A 51 6.40 -34.96 10.97
C ILE A 51 6.31 -33.62 10.24
N TYR A 52 7.28 -33.30 9.38
CA TYR A 52 7.21 -32.16 8.49
C TYR A 52 6.03 -32.27 7.51
N ALA A 53 5.81 -33.45 6.93
CA ALA A 53 4.65 -33.70 6.07
C ALA A 53 3.33 -33.57 6.84
N MET A 54 3.22 -34.11 8.06
CA MET A 54 2.05 -33.92 8.93
C MET A 54 1.80 -32.44 9.24
N PHE A 55 2.87 -31.66 9.48
CA PHE A 55 2.77 -30.23 9.70
C PHE A 55 2.26 -29.47 8.48
N VAL A 56 2.80 -29.75 7.29
CA VAL A 56 2.45 -29.03 6.05
C VAL A 56 1.10 -29.46 5.51
N SER A 57 0.80 -30.76 5.50
CA SER A 57 -0.43 -31.31 4.96
C SER A 57 -1.62 -31.13 5.90
N GLY A 58 -1.39 -30.95 7.21
CA GLY A 58 -2.44 -30.84 8.22
C GLY A 58 -3.30 -32.10 8.41
N GLY A 59 -3.02 -33.16 7.63
CA GLY A 59 -3.66 -34.46 7.72
C GLY A 59 -2.87 -35.36 8.65
N VAL A 60 -3.54 -35.85 9.69
CA VAL A 60 -3.04 -36.92 10.56
C VAL A 60 -3.75 -38.19 10.10
N ASP A 61 -3.02 -39.14 9.53
CA ASP A 61 -3.59 -40.44 9.15
C ASP A 61 -4.05 -41.17 10.41
N GLU A 62 -5.37 -41.30 10.59
CA GLU A 62 -5.98 -41.88 11.80
C GLU A 62 -5.50 -43.33 12.05
N GLU A 63 -5.20 -44.07 10.99
CA GLU A 63 -4.79 -45.47 11.04
C GLU A 63 -3.43 -45.65 11.73
N ALA A 64 -2.50 -44.71 11.55
CA ALA A 64 -1.13 -44.81 12.06
C ALA A 64 -1.00 -44.65 13.59
N PHE A 65 -2.05 -44.18 14.27
CA PHE A 65 -1.99 -43.79 15.69
C PHE A 65 -2.89 -44.61 16.61
N THR A 66 -3.67 -45.55 16.08
CA THR A 66 -4.55 -46.42 16.90
C THR A 66 -3.77 -47.51 17.65
N ALA A 67 -2.53 -47.80 17.26
CA ALA A 67 -1.73 -48.89 17.82
C ALA A 67 -1.19 -48.63 19.23
N SER A 68 -1.00 -47.36 19.64
CA SER A 68 -0.46 -47.02 20.96
C SER A 68 -1.13 -45.80 21.58
N THR A 69 -1.51 -45.90 22.85
CA THR A 69 -2.07 -44.78 23.63
C THR A 69 -1.05 -43.65 23.82
N THR A 70 0.25 -43.95 23.89
CA THR A 70 1.31 -42.93 23.99
C THR A 70 1.42 -42.11 22.72
N ALA A 71 1.42 -42.79 21.57
CA ALA A 71 1.44 -42.15 20.26
C ALA A 71 0.21 -41.25 20.06
N ALA A 72 -0.99 -41.70 20.44
CA ALA A 72 -2.20 -40.87 20.36
C ALA A 72 -2.09 -39.56 21.16
N TRP A 73 -1.57 -39.61 22.39
CA TRP A 73 -1.35 -38.40 23.20
C TRP A 73 -0.27 -37.48 22.62
N LEU A 74 0.84 -38.04 22.12
CA LEU A 74 1.89 -37.27 21.45
C LEU A 74 1.35 -36.56 20.21
N THR A 75 0.51 -37.23 19.42
CA THR A 75 -0.12 -36.64 18.23
C THR A 75 -1.11 -35.55 18.59
N ALA A 76 -1.95 -35.75 19.62
CA ALA A 76 -2.85 -34.72 20.11
C ALA A 76 -2.10 -33.48 20.60
N LEU A 77 -1.02 -33.67 21.36
CA LEU A 77 -0.18 -32.58 21.87
C LEU A 77 0.59 -31.88 20.75
N PHE A 78 1.09 -32.63 19.75
CA PHE A 78 1.70 -32.10 18.55
C PHE A 78 0.72 -31.24 17.74
N ALA A 79 -0.50 -31.73 17.48
CA ALA A 79 -1.52 -30.98 16.76
C ALA A 79 -1.88 -29.67 17.50
N LEU A 80 -2.06 -29.73 18.82
CA LEU A 80 -2.38 -28.54 19.61
C LEU A 80 -1.23 -27.52 19.63
N LEU A 81 -0.01 -27.96 19.86
CA LEU A 81 1.14 -27.06 20.01
C LEU A 81 1.64 -26.55 18.65
N VAL A 82 1.81 -27.46 17.68
CA VAL A 82 2.45 -27.12 16.41
C VAL A 82 1.44 -26.63 15.37
N VAL A 83 0.24 -27.21 15.31
CA VAL A 83 -0.73 -26.77 14.30
C VAL A 83 -1.50 -25.56 14.81
N LEU A 84 -2.03 -25.58 16.04
CA LEU A 84 -2.86 -24.45 16.51
C LEU A 84 -2.03 -23.26 17.00
N LEU A 85 -1.02 -23.47 17.84
CA LEU A 85 -0.25 -22.36 18.42
C LEU A 85 0.68 -21.71 17.38
N LEU A 86 1.51 -22.50 16.69
CA LEU A 86 2.45 -21.92 15.72
C LEU A 86 1.75 -21.28 14.52
N LEU A 87 0.61 -21.82 14.05
CA LEU A 87 -0.13 -21.21 12.94
C LEU A 87 -0.79 -19.90 13.35
N THR A 88 -1.40 -19.82 14.54
CA THR A 88 -2.00 -18.57 15.02
C THR A 88 -0.96 -17.48 15.25
N VAL A 89 0.20 -17.83 15.80
CA VAL A 89 1.33 -16.90 15.96
C VAL A 89 1.91 -16.49 14.61
N LEU A 90 2.05 -17.42 13.65
CA LEU A 90 2.50 -17.10 12.30
C LEU A 90 1.58 -16.08 11.64
N ILE A 91 0.26 -16.31 11.68
CA ILE A 91 -0.72 -15.41 11.09
C ILE A 91 -0.66 -14.03 11.75
N ALA A 92 -0.50 -13.96 13.07
CA ALA A 92 -0.35 -12.69 13.79
C ALA A 92 0.89 -11.92 13.33
N ILE A 93 2.06 -12.58 13.27
CA ILE A 93 3.32 -11.95 12.83
C ILE A 93 3.24 -11.53 11.36
N VAL A 94 2.70 -12.39 10.48
CA VAL A 94 2.57 -12.07 9.05
C VAL A 94 1.63 -10.89 8.87
N THR A 95 0.50 -10.84 9.56
CA THR A 95 -0.45 -9.72 9.50
C THR A 95 0.20 -8.42 9.96
N ASP A 96 0.91 -8.42 11.09
CA ASP A 96 1.61 -7.24 11.61
C ASP A 96 2.70 -6.76 10.64
N SER A 97 3.50 -7.70 10.13
CA SER A 97 4.52 -7.39 9.11
C SER A 97 3.92 -6.90 7.80
N TYR A 98 2.75 -7.40 7.40
CA TYR A 98 2.07 -6.97 6.20
C TYR A 98 1.55 -5.54 6.32
N VAL A 99 1.06 -5.14 7.50
CA VAL A 99 0.64 -3.75 7.76
C VAL A 99 1.83 -2.80 7.66
N ASP A 100 2.97 -3.13 8.26
CA ASP A 100 4.18 -2.30 8.18
C ASP A 100 4.74 -2.25 6.74
N VAL A 101 4.86 -3.42 6.08
CA VAL A 101 5.30 -3.49 4.69
C VAL A 101 4.34 -2.77 3.76
N ARG A 102 3.03 -2.77 3.99
CA ARG A 102 2.08 -2.03 3.16
C ARG A 102 2.30 -0.53 3.24
N LYS A 103 2.63 0.01 4.41
CA LYS A 103 2.98 1.44 4.56
C LYS A 103 4.30 1.77 3.87
N GLN A 104 5.29 0.89 3.98
CA GLN A 104 6.59 1.10 3.36
C GLN A 104 6.61 0.79 1.85
N SER A 105 5.73 -0.09 1.36
CA SER A 105 5.73 -0.56 -0.02
C SER A 105 5.38 0.53 -0.99
N GLU A 106 4.54 1.51 -0.60
CA GLU A 106 4.27 2.69 -1.42
C GLU A 106 5.53 3.52 -1.63
N VAL A 107 6.30 3.78 -0.57
CA VAL A 107 7.58 4.52 -0.65
C VAL A 107 8.59 3.76 -1.51
N VAL A 108 8.74 2.45 -1.29
CA VAL A 108 9.67 1.60 -2.06
C VAL A 108 9.26 1.51 -3.52
N PHE A 109 7.96 1.38 -3.78
CA PHE A 109 7.40 1.35 -5.13
C PHE A 109 7.68 2.64 -5.90
N TRP A 110 7.43 3.79 -5.27
CA TRP A 110 7.73 5.08 -5.87
C TRP A 110 9.23 5.24 -6.06
N TRP A 111 10.05 4.92 -5.07
CA TRP A 111 11.52 4.94 -5.20
C TRP A 111 12.02 4.16 -6.42
N HIS A 112 11.51 2.94 -6.64
CA HIS A 112 11.84 2.16 -7.84
C HIS A 112 11.39 2.83 -9.14
N ARG A 113 10.17 3.35 -9.20
CA ARG A 113 9.67 4.10 -10.37
C ARG A 113 10.50 5.35 -10.64
N PHE A 114 10.90 6.08 -9.61
CA PHE A 114 11.71 7.28 -9.75
C PHE A 114 13.12 6.96 -10.23
N ASN A 115 13.77 5.96 -9.67
CA ASN A 115 15.07 5.50 -10.19
C ASN A 115 14.96 5.12 -11.68
N PHE A 116 13.90 4.43 -12.07
CA PHE A 116 13.66 4.11 -13.47
C PHE A 116 13.49 5.36 -14.35
N VAL A 117 12.74 6.37 -13.91
CA VAL A 117 12.57 7.64 -14.65
C VAL A 117 13.89 8.41 -14.74
N PHE A 118 14.67 8.48 -13.65
CA PHE A 118 15.98 9.12 -13.66
C PHE A 118 16.97 8.40 -14.58
N GLU A 119 16.96 7.07 -14.60
CA GLU A 119 17.77 6.30 -15.53
C GLU A 119 17.37 6.54 -16.98
N ILE A 120 16.06 6.58 -17.29
CA ILE A 120 15.58 6.91 -18.63
C ILE A 120 15.98 8.33 -19.02
N ASP A 121 15.88 9.30 -18.11
CA ASP A 121 16.26 10.68 -18.41
C ASP A 121 17.77 10.81 -18.61
N ALA A 122 18.57 10.13 -17.79
CA ALA A 122 20.02 10.05 -17.99
C ALA A 122 20.38 9.42 -19.34
N MET A 123 19.68 8.36 -19.75
CA MET A 123 19.87 7.76 -21.08
C MET A 123 19.39 8.69 -22.20
N ARG A 124 18.25 9.36 -22.02
CA ARG A 124 17.74 10.34 -22.97
C ARG A 124 18.72 11.49 -23.11
N ASN A 125 19.24 12.04 -22.02
CA ASN A 125 20.25 13.09 -22.04
C ASN A 125 21.57 12.58 -22.61
N PHE A 126 21.98 11.34 -22.36
CA PHE A 126 23.13 10.74 -23.03
C PHE A 126 22.93 10.63 -24.56
N LEU A 127 21.73 10.24 -25.00
CA LEU A 127 21.38 10.12 -26.42
C LEU A 127 21.12 11.48 -27.10
N LEU A 128 20.62 12.47 -26.37
CA LEU A 128 20.26 13.81 -26.85
C LEU A 128 21.36 14.86 -26.65
N CYS A 129 22.31 14.70 -25.71
CA CYS A 129 23.57 15.46 -25.61
C CYS A 129 24.51 15.03 -26.73
N ARG A 130 24.03 15.32 -27.92
CA ARG A 130 24.67 15.16 -29.20
C ARG A 130 25.68 16.28 -29.38
N GLY A 131 26.77 16.25 -28.60
CA GLY A 131 28.06 16.77 -29.09
C GLY A 131 28.59 18.10 -28.57
N SER A 132 28.72 18.28 -27.26
CA SER A 132 29.75 19.19 -26.75
C SER A 132 30.46 18.56 -25.56
N TYR A 133 31.50 17.77 -25.82
CA TYR A 133 32.26 17.07 -24.78
C TYR A 133 33.74 17.46 -24.72
N GLN A 134 34.14 18.61 -25.29
CA GLN A 134 35.57 18.92 -25.31
C GLN A 134 36.00 20.35 -24.96
N LYS A 135 35.10 21.26 -24.53
CA LYS A 135 35.56 22.57 -24.02
C LYS A 135 35.15 22.95 -22.60
N GLU A 136 34.26 22.21 -21.95
CA GLU A 136 33.71 22.60 -20.65
C GLU A 136 34.14 21.70 -19.46
N LEU A 137 35.37 21.16 -19.47
CA LEU A 137 35.89 20.39 -18.31
C LEU A 137 36.17 21.26 -17.06
N ARG A 138 35.86 22.57 -17.10
CA ARG A 138 36.04 23.52 -15.98
C ARG A 138 34.75 23.96 -15.29
N SER A 139 33.56 23.65 -15.84
CA SER A 139 32.26 23.89 -15.16
C SER A 139 31.62 22.60 -14.59
N ARG A 140 32.20 21.44 -14.90
CA ARG A 140 31.65 20.10 -14.58
C ARG A 140 31.43 19.82 -13.08
N SER A 141 32.08 20.56 -12.18
CA SER A 141 31.82 20.42 -10.73
C SER A 141 30.48 21.00 -10.29
N VAL A 142 29.91 21.96 -11.04
CA VAL A 142 28.65 22.63 -10.66
C VAL A 142 27.43 21.83 -11.15
N GLU A 143 27.57 21.12 -12.26
CA GLU A 143 26.46 20.38 -12.89
C GLU A 143 26.22 19.00 -12.25
N GLU A 144 27.28 18.35 -11.76
CA GLU A 144 27.16 17.13 -10.94
C GLU A 144 26.48 17.41 -9.59
N GLU A 145 26.71 18.58 -8.98
CA GLU A 145 25.95 19.02 -7.80
C GLU A 145 24.47 19.23 -8.14
N SER A 146 24.16 19.83 -9.31
CA SER A 146 22.77 20.10 -9.73
C SER A 146 21.93 18.84 -9.97
N LEU A 147 22.50 17.79 -10.59
CA LEU A 147 21.79 16.52 -10.80
C LEU A 147 21.57 15.78 -9.47
N ARG A 148 22.55 15.86 -8.56
CA ARG A 148 22.44 15.32 -7.20
C ARG A 148 21.40 16.07 -6.38
N ASP A 149 21.27 17.38 -6.59
CA ASP A 149 20.24 18.21 -5.95
C ASP A 149 18.85 17.96 -6.52
N SER A 150 18.70 17.70 -7.82
CA SER A 150 17.39 17.37 -8.41
C SER A 150 16.81 16.07 -7.85
N GLY A 151 17.66 15.04 -7.68
CA GLY A 151 17.28 13.80 -6.99
C GLY A 151 16.87 14.03 -5.53
N ARG A 152 17.55 14.92 -4.81
CA ARG A 152 17.19 15.31 -3.43
C ARG A 152 15.87 16.05 -3.37
N ILE A 153 15.63 17.03 -4.26
CA ILE A 153 14.38 17.80 -4.27
C ILE A 153 13.18 16.89 -4.56
N MET A 154 13.32 15.95 -5.52
CA MET A 154 12.26 14.99 -5.82
C MET A 154 11.99 14.06 -4.62
N PHE A 155 13.05 13.59 -3.94
CA PHE A 155 12.93 12.77 -2.75
C PHE A 155 12.28 13.52 -1.57
N ASP A 156 12.64 14.79 -1.38
CA ASP A 156 12.04 15.67 -0.37
C ASP A 156 10.55 15.83 -0.65
N ILE A 157 10.15 16.13 -1.90
CA ILE A 157 8.73 16.24 -2.30
C ILE A 157 7.98 14.94 -2.00
N MET A 158 8.58 13.79 -2.29
CA MET A 158 7.95 12.50 -2.03
C MET A 158 7.79 12.25 -0.53
N ARG A 159 8.85 12.51 0.26
CA ARG A 159 8.80 12.39 1.72
C ARG A 159 7.73 13.30 2.32
N LEU A 160 7.50 14.46 1.73
CA LEU A 160 6.50 15.44 2.16
C LEU A 160 5.07 15.03 1.79
N GLU A 161 4.88 14.33 0.67
CA GLU A 161 3.56 13.84 0.28
C GLU A 161 3.11 12.64 1.12
N PHE A 162 4.06 11.83 1.59
CA PHE A 162 3.79 10.65 2.45
C PHE A 162 4.02 10.89 3.94
N GLY A 163 4.42 12.11 4.34
CA GLY A 163 4.54 12.49 5.75
C GLY A 163 3.17 12.67 6.40
N ASP A 164 3.09 12.51 7.73
CA ASP A 164 1.84 12.78 8.47
C ASP A 164 1.42 14.24 8.23
N PRO A 165 0.22 14.48 7.66
CA PRO A 165 -0.24 15.83 7.37
C PRO A 165 -0.41 16.71 8.62
N ASN A 166 -0.46 16.12 9.81
CA ASN A 166 -0.59 16.83 11.08
C ASN A 166 0.75 17.24 11.69
N ASP A 167 1.89 16.78 11.16
CA ASP A 167 3.20 17.19 11.65
C ASP A 167 3.55 18.59 11.14
N VAL A 168 3.72 19.54 12.05
CA VAL A 168 4.07 20.94 11.74
C VAL A 168 5.42 21.03 11.03
N ALA A 169 6.36 20.13 11.32
CA ALA A 169 7.66 20.09 10.64
C ALA A 169 7.51 19.76 9.14
N VAL A 170 6.57 18.87 8.79
CA VAL A 170 6.27 18.49 7.40
C VAL A 170 5.71 19.70 6.64
N TYR A 171 4.92 20.56 7.28
CA TYR A 171 4.39 21.76 6.64
C TYR A 171 5.48 22.77 6.25
N GLU A 172 6.44 23.02 7.15
CA GLU A 172 7.55 23.95 6.87
C GLU A 172 8.46 23.43 5.76
N ASP A 173 8.83 22.15 5.81
CA ASP A 173 9.63 21.51 4.77
C ASP A 173 8.90 21.53 3.41
N ARG A 174 7.56 21.39 3.39
CA ARG A 174 6.75 21.46 2.15
C ARG A 174 6.87 22.82 1.47
N LYS A 175 6.85 23.88 2.26
CA LYS A 175 6.97 25.25 1.77
C LYS A 175 8.37 25.53 1.23
N ASP A 176 9.40 24.93 1.80
CA ASP A 176 10.78 25.07 1.34
C ASP A 176 11.08 24.24 0.09
N ALA A 177 10.58 23.00 0.01
CA ALA A 177 10.65 22.19 -1.19
C ALA A 177 9.93 22.85 -2.37
N GLN A 178 8.73 23.42 -2.14
CA GLN A 178 7.98 24.13 -3.18
C GLN A 178 8.71 25.40 -3.66
N ARG A 179 9.42 26.11 -2.76
CA ARG A 179 10.27 27.26 -3.14
C ARG A 179 11.45 26.84 -4.00
N ARG A 180 12.16 25.76 -3.66
CA ARG A 180 13.26 25.22 -4.47
C ARG A 180 12.77 24.73 -5.84
N TRP A 181 11.62 24.06 -5.87
CA TRP A 181 11.02 23.57 -7.12
C TRP A 181 10.68 24.69 -8.10
N ARG A 182 10.06 25.79 -7.63
CA ARG A 182 9.77 26.95 -8.51
C ARG A 182 11.01 27.62 -9.07
N GLY A 183 12.14 27.58 -8.35
CA GLY A 183 13.42 28.08 -8.87
C GLY A 183 14.05 27.16 -9.92
N SER A 184 13.73 25.87 -9.86
CA SER A 184 14.31 24.84 -10.74
C SER A 184 13.59 24.67 -12.08
N SER A 185 12.48 25.38 -12.33
CA SER A 185 11.71 25.25 -13.58
C SER A 185 12.42 25.80 -14.84
N PHE A 186 13.71 26.13 -14.73
CA PHE A 186 14.52 26.71 -15.81
C PHE A 186 15.27 25.66 -16.66
N PHE A 187 15.11 24.35 -16.40
CA PHE A 187 16.02 23.33 -16.94
C PHE A 187 15.58 22.58 -18.21
N PHE A 188 14.34 22.72 -18.70
CA PHE A 188 13.87 21.95 -19.86
C PHE A 188 13.67 22.73 -21.17
N SER A 189 13.90 24.05 -21.20
CA SER A 189 13.55 24.88 -22.37
C SER A 189 14.68 25.25 -23.33
N ASP A 190 15.97 25.16 -22.97
CA ASP A 190 17.04 25.80 -23.77
C ASP A 190 18.06 24.84 -24.42
N ALA A 191 17.67 23.61 -24.75
CA ALA A 191 18.51 22.69 -25.53
C ALA A 191 18.04 22.50 -26.99
N GLN A 192 17.21 23.42 -27.52
CA GLN A 192 16.92 23.53 -28.94
C GLN A 192 17.86 24.58 -29.53
N ASP A 193 18.89 24.14 -30.25
CA ASP A 193 19.49 24.80 -31.42
C ASP A 193 20.95 24.39 -31.65
N LEU A 194 21.24 23.09 -31.78
CA LEU A 194 22.49 22.66 -32.43
C LEU A 194 22.27 21.45 -33.34
N GLU A 195 22.47 21.73 -34.63
CA GLU A 195 22.33 20.86 -35.80
C GLU A 195 23.03 19.49 -35.65
N PRO A 196 22.32 18.38 -35.95
CA PRO A 196 22.85 17.04 -35.80
C PRO A 196 23.71 16.59 -37.00
N SER A 197 25.04 16.45 -36.80
CA SER A 197 25.88 15.77 -37.81
C SER A 197 25.44 14.31 -38.03
N TRP A 198 25.21 13.93 -39.29
CA TRP A 198 24.73 12.61 -39.73
C TRP A 198 25.68 11.46 -39.34
N ILE A 199 26.98 11.73 -39.22
CA ILE A 199 28.02 10.74 -38.87
C ILE A 199 27.74 10.08 -37.52
N LYS A 200 27.29 10.86 -36.53
CA LYS A 200 26.97 10.32 -35.19
C LYS A 200 25.72 9.44 -35.18
N ARG A 201 24.73 9.74 -36.04
CA ARG A 201 23.57 8.87 -36.27
C ARG A 201 24.04 7.53 -36.81
N ALA A 202 24.87 7.56 -37.85
CA ALA A 202 25.41 6.34 -38.45
C ALA A 202 26.20 5.49 -37.44
N LEU A 203 27.06 6.11 -36.63
CA LEU A 203 27.86 5.41 -35.61
C LEU A 203 26.96 4.75 -34.54
N LEU A 204 25.96 5.46 -34.01
CA LEU A 204 25.05 4.92 -33.01
C LEU A 204 24.22 3.74 -33.56
N PHE A 205 23.75 3.87 -34.81
CA PHE A 205 23.06 2.78 -35.51
C PHE A 205 23.93 1.55 -35.73
N LEU A 206 25.26 1.67 -35.71
CA LEU A 206 26.20 0.56 -35.90
C LEU A 206 26.61 -0.07 -34.56
N ILE A 207 26.88 0.76 -33.55
CA ILE A 207 27.32 0.31 -32.23
C ILE A 207 26.18 -0.36 -31.45
N LEU A 208 24.96 0.18 -31.51
CA LEU A 208 23.82 -0.33 -30.73
C LEU A 208 23.45 -1.79 -31.06
N PRO A 209 23.33 -2.22 -32.34
CA PRO A 209 23.10 -3.63 -32.65
C PRO A 209 24.30 -4.52 -32.32
N MET A 210 25.54 -4.03 -32.52
CA MET A 210 26.74 -4.80 -32.21
C MET A 210 26.88 -5.06 -30.70
N TRP A 211 26.57 -4.07 -29.87
CA TRP A 211 26.53 -4.21 -28.42
C TRP A 211 25.37 -5.08 -27.94
N PHE A 212 24.19 -4.97 -28.56
CA PHE A 212 23.06 -5.87 -28.27
C PHE A 212 23.42 -7.33 -28.57
N LEU A 213 24.07 -7.61 -29.71
CA LEU A 213 24.61 -8.92 -30.08
C LEU A 213 25.67 -9.41 -29.08
N ALA A 214 26.59 -8.55 -28.65
CA ALA A 214 27.58 -8.89 -27.64
C ALA A 214 26.92 -9.29 -26.32
N GLY A 215 25.91 -8.53 -25.88
CA GLY A 215 25.14 -8.89 -24.69
C GLY A 215 24.40 -10.22 -24.84
N LEU A 216 23.83 -10.51 -26.03
CA LEU A 216 23.16 -11.78 -26.32
C LEU A 216 24.13 -12.98 -26.22
N ILE A 217 25.37 -12.83 -26.72
CA ILE A 217 26.42 -13.85 -26.60
C ILE A 217 26.81 -14.06 -25.13
N THR A 218 26.86 -13.00 -24.32
CA THR A 218 27.20 -13.09 -22.89
C THR A 218 26.01 -13.47 -21.99
N MET A 219 24.94 -14.05 -22.54
CA MET A 219 23.70 -14.36 -21.81
C MET A 219 23.13 -13.17 -21.02
N GLY A 220 23.18 -11.98 -21.62
CA GLY A 220 22.63 -10.75 -21.03
C GLY A 220 23.51 -10.12 -19.93
N PHE A 221 24.73 -10.60 -19.70
CA PHE A 221 25.64 -9.96 -18.73
C PHE A 221 26.11 -8.58 -19.17
N LEU A 222 26.37 -8.39 -20.47
CA LEU A 222 26.77 -7.10 -21.04
C LEU A 222 25.59 -6.17 -21.36
N TRP A 223 24.36 -6.66 -21.23
CA TRP A 223 23.19 -5.81 -21.39
C TRP A 223 23.05 -4.89 -20.18
N PRO A 224 22.58 -3.65 -20.39
CA PRO A 224 22.14 -2.82 -19.30
C PRO A 224 21.10 -3.58 -18.47
N PRO A 225 21.10 -3.40 -17.14
CA PRO A 225 20.13 -4.05 -16.24
C PRO A 225 18.69 -3.91 -16.74
N GLN A 226 18.35 -2.80 -17.40
CA GLN A 226 17.01 -2.49 -17.89
C GLN A 226 16.57 -3.41 -19.05
N VAL A 227 17.46 -3.68 -20.01
CA VAL A 227 17.16 -4.60 -21.12
C VAL A 227 17.06 -6.03 -20.58
N ARG A 228 17.88 -6.35 -19.59
CA ARG A 228 17.86 -7.64 -18.90
C ARG A 228 16.56 -7.85 -18.14
N GLU A 229 16.12 -6.88 -17.36
CA GLU A 229 14.83 -6.93 -16.65
C GLU A 229 13.67 -7.02 -17.63
N PHE A 230 13.66 -6.24 -18.70
CA PHE A 230 12.60 -6.30 -19.70
C PHE A 230 12.50 -7.66 -20.42
N LEU A 231 13.64 -8.26 -20.78
CA LEU A 231 13.67 -9.53 -21.53
C LEU A 231 13.56 -10.77 -20.63
N LEU A 232 14.11 -10.71 -19.41
CA LEU A 232 14.17 -11.87 -18.50
C LEU A 232 13.12 -11.84 -17.39
N CYS A 233 12.58 -10.67 -17.06
CA CYS A 233 11.44 -10.54 -16.16
C CYS A 233 10.23 -10.11 -17.02
N PRO A 234 9.52 -11.07 -17.66
CA PRO A 234 8.30 -10.74 -18.36
C PRO A 234 7.37 -10.04 -17.37
N SER A 235 7.09 -8.76 -17.63
CA SER A 235 6.14 -7.99 -16.85
C SER A 235 4.82 -8.74 -16.97
N ILE A 236 4.43 -9.43 -15.90
CA ILE A 236 3.15 -10.11 -15.82
C ILE A 236 2.14 -8.99 -16.10
N PRO A 237 1.36 -9.04 -17.19
CA PRO A 237 0.40 -7.99 -17.46
C PRO A 237 -0.52 -7.95 -16.25
N ASP A 238 -0.40 -6.87 -15.49
CA ASP A 238 -1.26 -6.60 -14.35
C ASP A 238 -2.69 -6.73 -14.89
N LYS A 239 -3.38 -7.79 -14.45
CA LYS A 239 -4.81 -7.93 -14.74
C LYS A 239 -5.40 -6.58 -14.33
N PRO A 240 -6.14 -5.89 -15.22
CA PRO A 240 -6.70 -4.60 -14.89
C PRO A 240 -7.45 -4.77 -13.59
N ALA A 241 -6.94 -4.11 -12.54
CA ALA A 241 -7.50 -4.13 -11.21
C ALA A 241 -8.95 -3.65 -11.35
N ARG A 242 -9.86 -4.62 -11.37
CA ARG A 242 -11.27 -4.40 -11.27
C ARG A 242 -11.50 -3.94 -9.85
N GLY A 243 -11.75 -2.64 -9.70
CA GLY A 243 -12.09 -2.00 -8.44
C GLY A 243 -10.92 -1.20 -7.88
N LYS A 244 -10.89 0.09 -8.20
CA LYS A 244 -10.44 1.09 -7.23
C LYS A 244 -11.45 1.05 -6.08
N GLU A 245 -11.31 0.10 -5.18
CA GLU A 245 -11.92 0.21 -3.86
C GLU A 245 -11.03 1.19 -3.11
N SER A 246 -11.59 2.37 -2.92
CA SER A 246 -10.93 3.51 -2.31
C SER A 246 -10.42 3.09 -0.94
N THR A 247 -9.15 3.36 -0.64
CA THR A 247 -8.60 3.21 0.71
C THR A 247 -9.37 4.03 1.77
N SER A 248 -10.23 4.97 1.35
CA SER A 248 -11.22 5.61 2.24
C SER A 248 -12.23 4.63 2.82
N ASP A 249 -12.58 3.56 2.11
CA ASP A 249 -13.59 2.60 2.56
C ASP A 249 -12.98 1.62 3.57
N LEU A 250 -11.65 1.41 3.49
CA LEU A 250 -10.91 0.61 4.46
C LEU A 250 -10.79 1.32 5.83
N GLU A 251 -10.46 2.61 5.83
CA GLU A 251 -10.48 3.40 7.07
C GLU A 251 -11.90 3.63 7.60
N HIS A 252 -12.90 3.73 6.72
CA HIS A 252 -14.29 3.87 7.13
C HIS A 252 -14.82 2.64 7.86
N TRP A 253 -14.46 1.41 7.46
CA TRP A 253 -14.94 0.21 8.17
C TRP A 253 -14.24 0.00 9.52
N GLU A 254 -12.93 0.27 9.65
CA GLU A 254 -12.23 0.14 10.94
C GLU A 254 -12.78 1.16 11.96
N THR A 255 -13.02 2.39 11.51
CA THR A 255 -13.65 3.42 12.36
C THR A 255 -15.10 3.07 12.71
N SER A 256 -15.80 2.37 11.82
CA SER A 256 -17.18 1.91 12.05
C SER A 256 -17.24 0.74 13.03
N GLN A 257 -16.26 -0.18 13.01
CA GLN A 257 -16.20 -1.31 13.94
C GLN A 257 -15.87 -0.86 15.36
N ILE A 258 -14.86 0.00 15.53
CA ILE A 258 -14.48 0.55 16.84
C ILE A 258 -15.64 1.36 17.43
N ARG A 259 -16.38 2.10 16.58
CA ARG A 259 -17.56 2.84 17.01
C ARG A 259 -18.73 1.91 17.37
N ALA A 260 -18.90 0.78 16.68
CA ALA A 260 -19.95 -0.20 16.98
C ALA A 260 -19.70 -0.89 18.34
N GLU A 261 -18.47 -1.33 18.63
CA GLU A 261 -18.13 -1.93 19.93
C GLU A 261 -18.24 -0.91 21.08
N ALA A 262 -17.83 0.34 20.85
CA ALA A 262 -18.00 1.38 21.86
C ALA A 262 -19.48 1.68 22.15
N ILE A 263 -20.34 1.68 21.13
CA ILE A 263 -21.78 1.92 21.26
C ILE A 263 -22.49 0.76 21.96
N GLU A 264 -22.05 -0.48 21.78
CA GLU A 264 -22.67 -1.65 22.43
C GLU A 264 -22.45 -1.67 23.96
N SER A 265 -21.40 -0.99 24.45
CA SER A 265 -21.13 -0.83 25.88
C SER A 265 -21.90 0.30 26.57
N LEU A 266 -22.54 1.19 25.80
CA LEU A 266 -23.23 2.37 26.33
C LEU A 266 -24.73 2.10 26.48
N SER A 267 -25.31 2.57 27.58
CA SER A 267 -26.75 2.47 27.76
C SER A 267 -27.48 3.28 26.68
N PRO A 268 -28.64 2.82 26.16
CA PRO A 268 -29.39 3.55 25.13
C PRO A 268 -29.71 5.00 25.49
N GLN A 269 -29.76 5.31 26.79
CA GLN A 269 -30.02 6.65 27.31
C GLN A 269 -28.79 7.58 27.21
N GLU A 270 -27.58 7.06 27.39
CA GLU A 270 -26.34 7.83 27.22
C GLU A 270 -26.10 8.17 25.75
N VAL A 271 -26.39 7.23 24.85
CA VAL A 271 -26.32 7.46 23.40
C VAL A 271 -27.29 8.56 22.97
N ALA A 272 -28.54 8.52 23.46
CA ALA A 272 -29.54 9.55 23.15
C ALA A 272 -29.12 10.94 23.65
N ASN A 273 -28.53 11.03 24.85
CA ASN A 273 -28.05 12.30 25.40
C ASN A 273 -26.82 12.83 24.65
N ALA A 274 -25.87 11.96 24.28
CA ALA A 274 -24.69 12.35 23.52
C ALA A 274 -25.04 12.84 22.11
N VAL A 275 -25.96 12.15 21.42
CA VAL A 275 -26.47 12.58 20.11
C VAL A 275 -27.20 13.91 20.21
N ARG A 276 -28.00 14.11 21.25
CA ARG A 276 -28.72 15.38 21.47
C ARG A 276 -27.77 16.54 21.74
N SER A 277 -26.75 16.34 22.58
CA SER A 277 -25.73 17.37 22.85
C SER A 277 -25.01 17.78 21.57
N LYS A 278 -24.56 16.79 20.77
CA LYS A 278 -23.85 17.08 19.52
C LYS A 278 -24.72 17.79 18.49
N LEU A 279 -26.00 17.41 18.40
CA LEU A 279 -26.96 18.09 17.53
C LEU A 279 -27.23 19.54 17.97
N GLU A 280 -27.24 19.82 19.28
CA GLU A 280 -27.37 21.19 19.80
C GLU A 280 -26.13 22.04 19.48
N ASP A 281 -24.93 21.46 19.56
CA ASP A 281 -23.67 22.13 19.20
C ASP A 281 -23.63 22.48 17.69
N ASP A 282 -23.93 21.51 16.81
CA ASP A 282 -23.95 21.72 15.35
C ASP A 282 -24.99 22.78 14.94
N LEU A 283 -26.12 22.84 15.64
CA LEU A 283 -27.17 23.84 15.40
C LEU A 283 -26.74 25.23 15.86
N GLN A 284 -25.97 25.34 16.95
CA GLN A 284 -25.38 26.61 17.36
C GLN A 284 -24.31 27.11 16.37
N GLU A 285 -23.48 26.22 15.84
CA GLU A 285 -22.49 26.55 14.82
C GLU A 285 -23.17 27.07 13.53
N MET A 286 -24.16 26.35 13.01
CA MET A 286 -24.94 26.82 11.85
C MET A 286 -25.62 28.17 12.10
N LYS A 287 -26.15 28.40 13.31
CA LYS A 287 -26.78 29.68 13.66
C LYS A 287 -25.76 30.82 13.70
N HIS A 288 -24.54 30.55 14.17
CA HIS A 288 -23.45 31.52 14.19
C HIS A 288 -23.03 31.89 12.76
N ASP A 289 -22.87 30.91 11.89
CA ASP A 289 -22.48 31.13 10.50
C ASP A 289 -23.56 31.86 9.70
N LEU A 290 -24.84 31.52 9.90
CA LEU A 290 -25.95 32.23 9.30
C LEU A 290 -25.97 33.71 9.73
N LYS A 291 -25.69 34.00 11.00
CA LYS A 291 -25.62 35.37 11.52
C LYS A 291 -24.45 36.15 10.90
N LYS A 292 -23.31 35.48 10.70
CA LYS A 292 -22.14 36.07 10.04
C LYS A 292 -22.44 36.43 8.58
N LEU A 293 -23.08 35.53 7.84
CA LEU A 293 -23.50 35.78 6.45
C LEU A 293 -24.52 36.91 6.34
N LEU A 294 -25.47 37.02 7.28
CA LEU A 294 -26.42 38.13 7.31
C LEU A 294 -25.76 39.48 7.62
N GLN A 295 -24.78 39.49 8.53
CA GLN A 295 -24.00 40.71 8.82
C GLN A 295 -23.17 41.14 7.60
N GLU A 296 -22.51 40.21 6.93
CA GLU A 296 -21.74 40.46 5.71
C GLU A 296 -22.63 41.05 4.60
N LYS A 297 -23.83 40.49 4.41
CA LYS A 297 -24.81 41.01 3.44
C LYS A 297 -25.30 42.42 3.78
N SER A 298 -25.57 42.72 5.06
CA SER A 298 -26.01 44.06 5.50
C SER A 298 -24.93 45.14 5.39
N ALA A 299 -23.65 44.77 5.49
CA ALA A 299 -22.55 45.69 5.25
C ALA A 299 -22.39 46.00 3.75
N GLN A 300 -22.65 45.02 2.89
CA GLN A 300 -22.57 45.17 1.44
C GLN A 300 -23.66 46.12 0.90
N ASP A 301 -24.89 46.05 1.42
CA ASP A 301 -26.00 46.92 1.00
C ASP A 301 -25.81 48.39 1.41
N ASN A 302 -25.07 48.68 2.49
CA ASN A 302 -24.79 50.05 2.93
C ASN A 302 -23.60 50.72 2.19
N THR A 303 -22.84 49.97 1.39
CA THR A 303 -21.66 50.49 0.68
C THR A 303 -21.98 50.90 -0.77
N VAL A 304 -23.25 50.81 -1.20
CA VAL A 304 -23.73 51.28 -2.50
C VAL A 304 -24.17 52.75 -2.41
N LEU A 305 -23.21 53.62 -2.76
CA LEU A 305 -23.26 55.03 -3.18
C LEU A 305 -24.50 55.90 -2.85
N PRO A 306 -24.31 57.02 -2.10
CA PRO A 306 -25.13 58.21 -2.26
C PRO A 306 -24.68 58.94 -3.54
N GLY A 307 -25.41 58.78 -4.63
CA GLY A 307 -25.17 59.59 -5.82
C GLY A 307 -25.56 58.91 -7.12
N LEU A 308 -26.87 58.80 -7.37
CA LEU A 308 -27.49 58.87 -8.69
C LEU A 308 -29.01 58.87 -8.50
N GLU A 309 -29.55 60.06 -8.22
CA GLU A 309 -30.89 60.39 -8.67
C GLU A 309 -30.87 60.39 -10.21
N GLU A 310 -31.26 59.29 -10.85
CA GLU A 310 -31.81 59.42 -12.19
C GLU A 310 -32.89 58.37 -12.46
N LYS A 311 -34.03 58.92 -12.86
CA LYS A 311 -35.31 58.29 -13.19
C LYS A 311 -35.16 56.99 -13.99
N THR A 312 -35.70 55.90 -13.44
CA THR A 312 -36.51 54.98 -14.25
C THR A 312 -37.65 54.42 -13.41
N HIS A 313 -38.86 54.85 -13.76
CA HIS A 313 -40.12 54.28 -13.34
C HIS A 313 -40.28 52.92 -14.04
N TYR A 314 -40.15 51.82 -13.30
CA TYR A 314 -40.58 50.50 -13.77
C TYR A 314 -41.51 49.90 -12.72
N ASP A 315 -42.79 49.82 -13.09
CA ASP A 315 -43.81 49.08 -12.37
C ASP A 315 -43.45 47.59 -12.35
N LEU A 316 -43.21 47.06 -11.15
CA LEU A 316 -43.07 45.63 -10.88
C LEU A 316 -44.16 45.19 -9.91
N SER A 317 -45.42 45.46 -10.28
CA SER A 317 -46.61 44.93 -9.60
C SER A 317 -47.18 43.74 -10.37
N THR A 318 -46.43 42.64 -10.57
CA THR A 318 -47.04 41.43 -11.19
C THR A 318 -46.30 40.09 -10.98
N SER A 319 -45.54 39.89 -9.89
CA SER A 319 -44.86 38.58 -9.69
C SER A 319 -44.88 37.99 -8.27
N GLU A 320 -45.71 38.50 -7.35
CA GLU A 320 -45.84 37.92 -5.99
C GLU A 320 -46.95 36.85 -5.85
N GLU A 321 -47.75 36.58 -6.88
CA GLU A 321 -48.95 35.73 -6.74
C GLU A 321 -48.76 34.25 -7.12
N LYS A 322 -47.51 33.73 -7.18
CA LYS A 322 -47.30 32.34 -7.64
C LYS A 322 -46.39 31.45 -6.82
N PHE A 323 -45.93 31.88 -5.64
CA PHE A 323 -44.99 31.10 -4.83
C PHE A 323 -45.51 30.61 -3.48
N HIS A 324 -46.82 30.73 -3.23
CA HIS A 324 -47.41 30.37 -1.94
C HIS A 324 -48.21 29.06 -1.88
N ASP A 325 -48.31 28.29 -2.97
CA ASP A 325 -49.22 27.12 -3.04
C ASP A 325 -48.57 25.72 -3.06
N GLU A 326 -47.24 25.58 -2.89
CA GLU A 326 -46.58 24.25 -2.98
C GLU A 326 -46.10 23.63 -1.65
N LEU A 327 -46.57 24.11 -0.50
CA LEU A 327 -46.28 23.49 0.81
C LEU A 327 -47.56 22.97 1.47
N LYS A 328 -48.08 21.85 0.95
CA LYS A 328 -49.17 21.09 1.60
C LYS A 328 -48.92 19.58 1.62
N THR A 329 -48.08 19.14 2.57
CA THR A 329 -48.18 17.87 3.35
C THR A 329 -48.20 16.51 2.60
N PRO A 330 -48.30 15.36 3.28
CA PRO A 330 -47.29 14.69 4.10
C PRO A 330 -46.95 13.29 3.54
N ARG A 331 -45.77 12.73 3.80
CA ARG A 331 -45.54 11.29 3.58
C ARG A 331 -45.13 10.59 4.87
N GLU A 332 -46.05 9.72 5.27
CA GLU A 332 -45.93 8.64 6.24
C GLU A 332 -44.59 7.91 6.13
N ILE A 333 -43.86 7.85 7.24
CA ILE A 333 -42.80 6.85 7.41
C ILE A 333 -43.45 5.70 8.17
N LYS A 334 -43.70 4.61 7.43
CA LYS A 334 -44.12 3.33 8.00
C LYS A 334 -42.95 2.75 8.81
N ALA A 335 -43.26 2.37 10.04
CA ALA A 335 -42.41 1.57 10.90
C ALA A 335 -42.01 0.26 10.20
N LEU A 336 -40.70 0.02 10.11
CA LEU A 336 -40.12 -1.27 9.74
C LEU A 336 -39.78 -2.01 11.03
N ASN A 337 -40.64 -2.97 11.38
CA ASN A 337 -40.35 -4.02 12.35
C ASN A 337 -39.20 -4.88 11.80
N VAL A 338 -38.06 -4.89 12.49
CA VAL A 338 -37.01 -5.88 12.29
C VAL A 338 -37.17 -6.95 13.37
N THR A 339 -37.66 -8.10 12.93
CA THR A 339 -37.76 -9.32 13.74
C THR A 339 -36.40 -10.01 13.74
N ALA A 340 -35.90 -10.32 14.94
CA ALA A 340 -34.69 -11.09 15.16
C ALA A 340 -34.84 -12.54 14.66
N VAL A 341 -33.74 -13.08 14.10
CA VAL A 341 -33.45 -14.51 13.94
C VAL A 341 -32.11 -14.77 14.60
#